data_AF-A0A7U8G9P8-F1
#
_entry.id   AF-A0A7U8G9P8-F1
#
_cell.length_a   1.000
_cell.length_b   1.000
_cell.length_c   1.000
_cell.angle_alpha   90.00
_cell.angle_beta   90.00
_cell.angle_gamma   90.00
#
_symmetry.space_group_name_H-M   'P 1'
#
loop_
_entity.id
_entity.type
_entity.pdbx_description
1 polymer ?
#
loop_
_entity_poly.entity_id
_entity_poly.type
_entity_poly.pdbx_seq_one_letter_code
_entity_poly.pdbx_strand_id
1 'polypeptide(L)'
;MITKISMKNVASYKNETTLETKKRINLIYGLNGVGKTQISKFLANQEDQNFKDCKIEGLSNEQQILVYNQDFIQKNFYDTDKQQGIFTLSEENISVKKEIENLQKELMGLKSSQDENERKLKEKQENIIKIENDFKDSIWRIKQNYSDKFKNF
;
A
#
# COMPACT_ATOMS: atom_id res chain seq x y z
N MET A 1 13.33 28.51 -23.77
CA MET A 1 12.69 27.51 -24.66
C MET A 1 13.71 26.46 -24.99
N ILE A 2 13.37 25.19 -24.81
CA ILE A 2 14.28 24.08 -25.07
C ILE A 2 14.80 24.16 -26.51
N THR A 3 16.13 24.19 -26.66
CA THR A 3 16.82 24.25 -27.96
C THR A 3 17.46 22.92 -28.32
N LYS A 4 17.85 22.14 -27.31
CA LYS A 4 18.51 20.84 -27.50
C LYS A 4 18.21 19.89 -26.35
N ILE A 5 18.00 18.62 -26.71
CA ILE A 5 17.94 17.48 -25.78
C ILE A 5 19.00 16.47 -26.22
N SER A 6 19.88 16.06 -25.32
CA SER A 6 20.88 15.02 -25.54
C SER A 6 20.56 13.81 -24.67
N MET A 7 20.42 12.65 -25.31
CA MET A 7 20.16 11.37 -24.64
C MET A 7 21.35 10.44 -24.81
N LYS A 8 21.81 9.80 -23.73
CA LYS A 8 22.95 8.87 -23.74
C LYS A 8 22.85 7.87 -22.59
N ASN A 9 23.33 6.65 -22.81
CA ASN A 9 23.43 5.57 -21.83
C ASN A 9 22.10 5.24 -21.12
N VAL A 10 20.96 5.40 -21.80
CA VAL A 10 19.64 5.13 -21.21
C VAL A 10 18.74 4.35 -22.16
N ALA A 11 18.30 3.17 -21.72
CA ALA A 11 17.47 2.24 -22.49
C ALA A 11 17.97 2.05 -23.94
N SER A 12 17.22 2.55 -24.94
CA SER A 12 17.56 2.42 -26.37
C SER A 12 18.67 3.39 -26.84
N TYR A 13 19.02 4.41 -26.05
CA TYR A 13 20.05 5.40 -26.38
C TYR A 13 21.44 4.94 -25.94
N LYS A 14 22.04 4.00 -26.69
CA LYS A 14 23.39 3.48 -26.40
C LYS A 14 24.49 4.50 -26.65
N ASN A 15 24.35 5.29 -27.70
CA ASN A 15 25.27 6.37 -28.07
C ASN A 15 24.58 7.71 -27.87
N GLU A 16 25.38 8.78 -27.79
CA GLU A 16 24.84 10.14 -27.71
C GLU A 16 23.98 10.43 -28.94
N THR A 17 22.73 10.80 -28.68
CA THR A 17 21.75 11.17 -29.70
C THR A 17 21.14 12.49 -29.32
N THR A 18 21.14 13.44 -30.25
CA THR A 18 20.69 14.81 -30.01
C THR A 18 19.42 15.11 -30.79
N LEU A 19 18.51 15.85 -30.14
CA LEU A 19 17.36 16.48 -30.76
C LEU A 19 17.53 17.99 -30.65
N GLU A 20 17.78 18.65 -31.77
CA GLU A 20 17.95 20.10 -31.85
C GLU A 20 16.75 20.74 -32.54
N THR A 21 16.21 21.81 -31.96
CA THR A 21 15.05 22.51 -32.51
C THR A 21 15.03 23.99 -32.17
N LYS A 22 14.44 24.78 -33.07
CA LYS A 22 14.09 26.19 -32.83
C LYS A 22 12.58 26.42 -32.95
N LYS A 23 11.79 25.35 -33.06
CA LYS A 23 10.33 25.42 -33.20
C LYS A 23 9.69 25.41 -31.81
N ARG A 24 8.63 26.21 -31.65
CA ARG A 24 7.80 26.22 -30.43
C ARG A 24 7.03 24.91 -30.25
N ILE A 25 6.60 24.29 -31.35
CA ILE A 25 5.86 23.02 -31.37
C ILE A 25 6.73 21.98 -32.08
N ASN A 26 6.92 20.83 -31.45
CA ASN A 26 7.71 19.72 -31.97
C ASN A 26 6.88 18.43 -31.90
N LEU A 27 6.87 17.65 -32.98
CA LEU A 27 6.22 16.35 -33.04
C LEU A 27 7.29 15.27 -33.20
N ILE A 28 7.41 14.39 -32.19
CA ILE A 28 8.35 13.27 -32.19
C ILE A 28 7.54 11.98 -32.33
N TYR A 29 7.76 11.24 -33.42
CA TYR A 29 7.06 9.98 -33.72
C TYR A 29 8.04 8.90 -34.17
N GLY A 30 7.59 7.66 -34.17
CA GLY A 30 8.42 6.49 -34.50
C GLY A 30 7.80 5.19 -34.01
N LEU A 31 8.42 4.06 -34.33
CA LEU A 31 7.94 2.73 -33.96
C LEU A 31 7.93 2.50 -32.44
N ASN A 32 7.23 1.46 -31.99
CA ASN A 32 7.25 1.06 -30.58
C ASN A 32 8.66 0.60 -30.17
N GLY A 33 9.08 0.91 -28.94
CA GLY A 33 10.40 0.53 -28.41
C GLY A 33 11.59 1.42 -28.82
N VAL A 34 11.42 2.39 -29.73
CA VAL A 34 12.54 3.25 -30.20
C VAL A 34 13.02 4.30 -29.18
N GLY A 35 12.46 4.34 -27.97
CA GLY A 35 12.91 5.23 -26.90
C GLY A 35 12.13 6.55 -26.72
N LYS A 36 11.04 6.78 -27.47
CA LYS A 36 10.20 8.00 -27.34
C LYS A 36 9.81 8.32 -25.90
N THR A 37 9.38 7.30 -25.16
CA THR A 37 8.97 7.44 -23.75
C THR A 37 10.12 7.94 -22.87
N GLN A 38 11.37 7.58 -23.17
CA GLN A 38 12.52 8.01 -22.37
C GLN A 38 12.76 9.52 -22.44
N ILE A 39 12.47 10.16 -23.57
CA ILE A 39 12.54 11.62 -23.68
C ILE A 39 11.54 12.24 -22.69
N SER A 40 10.31 11.75 -22.64
CA SER A 40 9.30 12.26 -21.70
C SER A 40 9.71 12.02 -20.23
N LYS A 41 10.29 10.86 -19.91
CA LYS A 41 10.75 10.53 -18.56
C LYS A 41 11.90 11.43 -18.11
N PHE A 42 12.87 11.67 -18.99
CA PHE A 42 13.97 12.60 -18.72
C PHE A 42 13.46 14.03 -18.48
N LEU A 43 12.53 14.51 -19.31
CA LEU A 43 11.93 15.83 -19.11
C LEU A 43 11.15 15.95 -17.80
N ALA A 44 10.59 14.84 -17.29
CA ALA A 44 9.83 14.82 -16.05
C ALA A 44 10.73 14.81 -14.81
N ASN A 45 11.88 14.12 -14.86
CA ASN A 45 12.83 14.04 -13.75
C ASN A 45 14.28 13.98 -14.25
N GLN A 46 14.91 15.15 -14.38
CA GLN A 46 16.28 15.26 -14.90
C GLN A 46 17.34 14.78 -13.90
N GLU A 47 17.01 14.78 -12.61
CA GLU A 47 17.90 14.42 -11.51
C GLU A 47 17.94 12.91 -11.25
N ASP A 48 17.14 12.12 -11.97
CA ASP A 48 17.18 10.66 -11.88
C ASP A 48 18.57 10.14 -12.31
N GLN A 49 19.17 9.27 -11.49
CA GLN A 49 20.45 8.61 -11.76
C GLN A 49 20.53 7.95 -13.13
N ASN A 50 19.39 7.46 -13.66
CA ASN A 50 19.31 6.85 -14.98
C ASN A 50 19.56 7.84 -16.13
N PHE A 51 19.45 9.15 -15.88
CA PHE A 51 19.64 10.21 -16.87
C PHE A 51 20.90 11.04 -16.62
N LYS A 52 21.84 10.57 -15.79
CA LYS A 52 23.10 11.29 -15.48
C LYS A 52 23.93 11.70 -16.70
N ASP A 53 23.82 10.95 -17.81
CA ASP A 53 24.53 11.20 -19.07
C ASP A 53 23.67 11.98 -20.09
N CYS A 54 22.44 12.36 -19.72
CA CYS A 54 21.51 13.14 -20.54
C CYS A 54 21.59 14.63 -20.19
N LYS A 55 21.27 15.50 -21.16
CA LYS A 55 21.37 16.96 -21.01
C LYS A 55 20.25 17.68 -21.73
N ILE A 56 19.93 18.88 -21.24
CA ILE A 56 18.99 19.79 -21.86
C ILE A 56 19.58 21.20 -21.95
N GLU A 57 19.30 21.89 -23.05
CA GLU A 57 19.74 23.27 -23.27
C GLU A 57 18.55 24.17 -23.65
N GLY A 58 18.68 25.46 -23.36
CA GLY A 58 17.69 26.49 -23.69
C GLY A 58 16.61 26.72 -22.63
N LEU A 59 16.70 26.05 -21.48
CA LEU A 59 15.90 26.37 -20.29
C LEU A 59 16.61 27.41 -19.42
N SER A 60 15.86 28.39 -18.90
CA SER A 60 16.32 29.22 -17.79
C SER A 60 15.99 28.54 -16.46
N ASN A 61 16.73 28.88 -15.40
CA ASN A 61 16.53 28.32 -14.06
C ASN A 61 15.14 28.58 -13.47
N GLU A 62 14.39 29.52 -14.04
CA GLU A 62 13.05 29.92 -13.59
C GLU A 62 11.92 29.17 -14.34
N GLN A 63 12.25 28.38 -15.38
CA GLN A 63 11.26 27.69 -16.20
C GLN A 63 10.92 26.31 -15.63
N GLN A 64 9.65 26.12 -15.30
CA GLN A 64 9.13 24.81 -14.93
C GLN A 64 8.77 23.98 -16.17
N ILE A 65 9.18 22.72 -16.20
CA ILE A 65 8.75 21.74 -17.21
C ILE A 65 7.53 20.99 -16.66
N LEU A 66 6.44 21.00 -17.42
CA LEU A 66 5.26 20.18 -17.14
C LEU A 66 5.23 19.01 -18.13
N VAL A 67 5.23 17.79 -17.61
CA VAL A 67 5.20 16.57 -18.42
C VAL A 67 3.94 15.78 -18.14
N TYR A 68 3.16 15.56 -19.19
CA TYR A 68 2.02 14.66 -19.18
C TYR A 68 2.38 13.35 -19.87
N ASN A 69 2.69 12.31 -19.09
CA ASN A 69 3.04 10.98 -19.58
C ASN A 69 2.34 9.88 -18.74
N GLN A 70 2.60 8.61 -19.08
CA GLN A 70 2.01 7.48 -18.35
C GLN A 70 2.36 7.47 -16.86
N ASP A 71 3.58 7.86 -16.49
CA ASP A 71 4.00 7.91 -15.08
C ASP A 71 3.21 8.98 -14.32
N PHE A 72 3.03 10.17 -14.92
CA PHE A 72 2.18 11.24 -14.36
C PHE A 72 0.76 10.75 -14.13
N ILE A 73 0.18 10.04 -15.11
CA ILE A 73 -1.16 9.46 -15.00
C ILE A 73 -1.19 8.45 -13.85
N GLN A 74 -0.30 7.46 -13.82
CA GLN A 74 -0.29 6.43 -12.77
C GLN A 74 -0.09 7.02 -11.37
N LYS A 75 0.69 8.09 -11.25
CA LYS A 75 1.00 8.74 -9.99
C LYS A 75 -0.16 9.58 -9.47
N ASN A 76 -0.88 10.27 -10.37
CA ASN A 76 -1.91 11.25 -9.99
C ASN A 76 -3.35 10.76 -10.18
N PHE A 77 -3.56 9.73 -10.98
CA PHE A 77 -4.87 9.21 -11.38
C PHE A 77 -4.95 7.74 -10.96
N TYR A 78 -5.74 7.46 -9.95
CA TYR A 78 -6.00 6.11 -9.46
C TYR A 78 -7.37 5.63 -9.92
N ASP A 79 -7.44 4.39 -10.39
CA ASP A 79 -8.70 3.70 -10.67
C ASP A 79 -9.20 3.11 -9.34
N THR A 80 -10.14 3.78 -8.69
CA THR A 80 -10.81 3.17 -7.56
C THR A 80 -11.75 2.11 -8.10
N ASP A 81 -11.55 0.83 -7.76
CA ASP A 81 -12.43 -0.31 -8.09
C ASP A 81 -13.93 -0.07 -7.82
N LYS A 82 -14.28 1.00 -7.08
CA LYS A 82 -15.64 1.38 -6.73
C LYS A 82 -16.37 2.21 -7.78
N GLN A 83 -15.71 2.85 -8.75
CA GLN A 83 -16.43 3.64 -9.77
C GLN A 83 -15.61 3.87 -11.05
N GLN A 84 -15.91 3.10 -12.09
CA GLN A 84 -15.34 3.32 -13.43
C GLN A 84 -15.60 4.76 -13.89
N GLY A 85 -14.54 5.46 -14.28
CA GLY A 85 -14.62 6.81 -14.85
C GLY A 85 -14.51 7.97 -13.84
N ILE A 86 -14.35 7.70 -12.53
CA ILE A 86 -14.02 8.75 -11.55
C ILE A 86 -12.52 8.77 -11.30
N PHE A 87 -11.87 9.79 -11.86
CA PHE A 87 -10.46 10.06 -11.60
C PHE A 87 -10.31 10.93 -10.35
N THR A 88 -9.76 10.35 -9.30
CA THR A 88 -9.41 11.14 -8.10
C THR A 88 -8.01 11.72 -8.29
N LEU A 89 -7.88 13.04 -8.18
CA LEU A 89 -6.61 13.76 -8.26
C LEU A 89 -5.94 13.84 -6.87
N SER A 90 -4.65 13.49 -6.84
CA SER A 90 -3.62 13.73 -5.79
C SER A 90 -3.01 12.47 -5.15
N GLU A 91 -1.67 12.42 -5.15
CA GLU A 91 -0.86 11.37 -4.50
C GLU A 91 -1.12 11.26 -3.00
N GLU A 92 -1.34 12.40 -2.36
CA GLU A 92 -1.57 12.52 -0.92
C GLU A 92 -2.88 11.84 -0.51
N ASN A 93 -3.92 11.95 -1.34
CA ASN A 93 -5.18 11.24 -1.13
C ASN A 93 -5.03 9.72 -1.30
N ILE A 94 -4.06 9.27 -2.11
CA ILE A 94 -3.82 7.85 -2.38
C ILE A 94 -3.10 7.19 -1.19
N SER A 95 -2.05 7.82 -0.65
CA SER A 95 -1.32 7.27 0.50
C SER A 95 -2.20 7.17 1.74
N VAL A 96 -2.94 8.25 2.07
CA VAL A 96 -3.86 8.29 3.22
C VAL A 96 -4.95 7.23 3.09
N LYS A 97 -5.51 7.04 1.90
CA LYS A 97 -6.56 6.03 1.69
C LYS A 97 -6.04 4.61 1.86
N LYS A 98 -4.84 4.29 1.37
CA LYS A 98 -4.20 2.98 1.60
C LYS A 98 -3.94 2.73 3.07
N GLU A 99 -3.51 3.76 3.80
CA GLU A 99 -3.30 3.67 5.24
C GLU A 99 -4.61 3.39 5.98
N ILE A 100 -5.69 4.08 5.63
CA ILE A 100 -7.04 3.80 6.17
C ILE A 100 -7.46 2.35 5.89
N GLU A 101 -7.29 1.86 4.67
CA GLU A 101 -7.65 0.48 4.32
C GLU A 101 -6.85 -0.57 5.11
N ASN A 102 -5.56 -0.32 5.33
CA ASN A 102 -4.71 -1.19 6.14
C ASN A 102 -5.13 -1.16 7.62
N LEU A 103 -5.36 0.02 8.19
CA LEU A 103 -5.83 0.17 9.57
C LEU A 103 -7.19 -0.50 9.78
N GLN A 104 -8.10 -0.42 8.79
CA GLN A 104 -9.38 -1.11 8.85
C GLN A 104 -9.23 -2.64 8.86
N LYS A 105 -8.31 -3.18 8.05
CA LYS A 105 -8.01 -4.63 8.06
C LYS A 105 -7.43 -5.07 9.40
N GLU A 106 -6.50 -4.30 9.94
CA GLU A 106 -5.90 -4.58 11.25
C GLU A 106 -6.96 -4.55 12.37
N LEU A 107 -7.84 -3.54 12.35
CA LEU A 107 -8.94 -3.42 13.31
C LEU A 107 -9.90 -4.62 13.23
N MET A 108 -10.25 -5.10 12.04
CA MET A 108 -11.07 -6.32 11.88
C MET A 108 -10.36 -7.56 12.46
N GLY A 109 -9.05 -7.68 12.25
CA GLY A 109 -8.25 -8.76 12.82
C GLY A 109 -8.24 -8.73 14.35
N LEU A 110 -7.95 -7.57 14.93
CA LEU A 110 -7.94 -7.37 16.38
C LEU A 110 -9.31 -7.65 17.01
N LYS A 111 -10.39 -7.18 16.37
CA LYS A 111 -11.76 -7.44 16.85
C LYS A 111 -12.10 -8.93 16.84
N SER A 112 -11.70 -9.65 15.79
CA SER A 112 -11.90 -11.10 15.72
C SER A 112 -11.12 -11.84 16.82
N SER A 113 -9.88 -11.42 17.10
CA SER A 113 -9.10 -11.98 18.21
C SER A 113 -9.69 -11.65 19.58
N GLN A 114 -10.25 -10.45 19.76
CA GLN A 114 -10.96 -10.07 20.99
C GLN A 114 -12.17 -10.98 21.21
N ASP A 115 -13.01 -11.16 20.20
CA ASP A 115 -14.21 -12.01 20.27
C ASP A 115 -13.84 -13.46 20.63
N GLU A 116 -12.75 -14.00 20.05
CA GLU A 116 -12.27 -15.35 20.36
C GLU A 116 -11.77 -15.47 21.82
N ASN A 117 -11.06 -14.46 22.31
CA ASN A 117 -10.56 -14.43 23.69
C ASN A 117 -11.70 -14.30 24.70
N GLU A 118 -12.72 -13.50 24.41
CA GLU A 118 -13.93 -13.39 25.25
C GLU A 118 -14.68 -14.72 25.31
N ARG A 119 -14.78 -15.46 24.20
CA ARG A 119 -15.36 -16.81 24.19
C ARG A 119 -14.57 -17.77 25.07
N LYS A 120 -13.24 -17.82 24.91
CA LYS A 120 -12.35 -18.67 25.73
C LYS A 120 -12.43 -18.33 27.22
N LEU A 121 -12.57 -17.04 27.55
CA LEU A 121 -12.72 -16.60 28.94
C LEU A 121 -14.02 -17.13 29.55
N LYS A 122 -15.15 -17.00 28.84
CA LYS A 122 -16.45 -17.54 29.29
C LYS A 122 -16.39 -19.05 29.49
N GLU A 123 -15.86 -19.79 28.51
CA GLU A 123 -15.69 -21.25 28.62
C GLU A 123 -14.86 -21.65 29.85
N LYS A 124 -13.78 -20.93 30.14
CA LYS A 124 -12.97 -21.19 31.35
C LYS A 124 -13.72 -20.89 32.64
N GLN A 125 -14.49 -19.80 32.69
CA GLN A 125 -15.30 -19.46 33.86
C GLN A 125 -16.37 -20.50 34.14
N GLU A 126 -17.06 -20.98 33.10
CA GLU A 126 -18.06 -22.06 33.21
C GLU A 126 -17.40 -23.37 33.70
N ASN A 127 -16.22 -23.71 33.18
CA ASN A 127 -15.48 -24.88 33.63
C ASN A 127 -15.05 -24.79 35.10
N ILE A 128 -14.64 -23.62 35.59
CA ILE A 128 -14.30 -23.42 37.01
C ILE A 128 -15.53 -23.70 37.89
N ILE A 129 -16.68 -23.10 37.55
CA ILE A 129 -17.93 -23.30 38.30
C ILE A 129 -18.31 -24.78 38.32
N LYS A 130 -18.17 -25.47 37.19
CA LYS A 130 -18.45 -26.90 37.08
C LYS A 130 -17.54 -27.73 38.00
N ILE A 131 -16.23 -27.49 37.96
CA ILE A 131 -15.25 -28.18 38.81
C ILE A 131 -15.54 -27.94 40.30
N GLU A 132 -15.87 -26.71 40.68
CA GLU A 132 -16.23 -26.37 42.06
C GLU A 132 -17.48 -27.12 42.53
N ASN A 133 -18.51 -27.23 41.69
CA ASN A 133 -19.72 -27.96 42.00
C ASN A 133 -19.46 -29.47 42.08
N ASP A 134 -18.73 -30.04 41.12
CA ASP A 134 -18.35 -31.47 41.12
C ASP A 134 -17.54 -31.83 42.38
N PHE A 135 -16.68 -30.92 42.84
CA PHE A 135 -15.92 -31.08 44.08
C PHE A 135 -16.82 -31.04 45.33
N LYS A 136 -17.74 -30.07 45.41
CA LYS A 136 -18.73 -29.97 46.51
C LYS A 136 -19.60 -31.23 46.59
N ASP A 137 -20.09 -31.70 45.46
CA ASP A 137 -20.93 -32.90 45.36
C ASP A 137 -20.16 -34.15 45.78
N SER A 138 -18.88 -34.24 45.42
CA SER A 138 -17.99 -35.33 45.84
C SER A 138 -17.83 -35.37 47.36
N ILE A 139 -17.60 -34.22 48.01
CA ILE A 139 -17.53 -34.13 49.48
C ILE A 139 -18.87 -34.50 50.11
N TRP A 140 -19.98 -34.00 49.57
CA TRP A 140 -21.31 -34.29 50.08
C TRP A 140 -21.64 -35.80 50.02
N ARG A 141 -21.26 -36.47 48.93
CA ARG A 141 -21.41 -37.92 48.77
C ARG A 141 -20.58 -38.70 49.79
N ILE A 142 -19.34 -38.27 50.06
CA ILE A 142 -18.53 -38.86 51.12
C ILE A 142 -19.24 -38.71 52.48
N LYS A 143 -19.67 -37.50 52.84
CA LYS A 143 -20.39 -37.24 54.10
C LYS A 143 -21.61 -38.17 54.26
N GLN A 144 -22.45 -38.28 53.22
CA GLN A 144 -23.62 -39.17 53.21
C GLN A 144 -23.24 -40.63 53.49
N ASN A 145 -22.24 -41.16 52.77
CA ASN A 145 -21.80 -42.55 52.90
C ASN A 145 -21.28 -42.92 54.30
N TYR A 146 -20.77 -41.95 55.06
CA TYR A 146 -20.29 -42.19 56.43
C TYR A 146 -21.32 -41.78 57.51
N SER A 147 -22.36 -41.02 57.17
CA SER A 147 -23.35 -40.52 58.13
C SER A 147 -24.14 -41.63 58.83
N ASP A 148 -24.37 -42.77 58.18
CA ASP A 148 -25.09 -43.90 58.79
C ASP A 148 -24.21 -44.70 59.76
N LYS A 149 -22.88 -44.63 59.64
CA LYS A 149 -21.94 -45.27 60.58
C LYS A 149 -21.84 -44.54 61.92
N PHE A 150 -22.23 -43.26 61.98
CA PHE A 150 -22.20 -42.45 63.21
C PHE A 150 -23.53 -42.45 63.97
N LYS A 151 -24.60 -43.06 63.45
CA LYS A 151 -25.90 -43.17 64.15
C LYS A 151 -25.97 -44.28 65.20
N ASN A 152 -24.98 -45.17 65.25
CA ASN A 152 -24.94 -46.31 66.18
C ASN A 152 -23.85 -46.16 67.26
N PHE A 153 -23.56 -44.92 67.69
CA PHE A 153 -22.84 -44.62 68.93
C PHE A 153 -23.79 -43.98 69.93
#